data_AF-A0A1F9QGL0-F1
#
_entry.id   AF-A0A1F9QGL0-F1
#
_cell.length_a   1.000
_cell.length_b   1.000
_cell.length_c   1.000
_cell.angle_alpha   90.00
_cell.angle_beta   90.00
_cell.angle_gamma   90.00
#
_symmetry.space_group_name_H-M   'P 1'
#
loop_
_entity.id
_entity.type
_entity.pdbx_description
1 polymer ?
#
loop_
_entity_poly.entity_id
_entity_poly.type
_entity_poly.pdbx_seq_one_letter_code
_entity_poly.pdbx_strand_id
1 'polypeptide(L)'
;MCEAQFPRKCNNCKKEFSDFRQFIGGTRPLGAPQCSPKIDDPFGLISYVNCECGSTVLLQCADPGMHARFKQALEAEAKRTGRDSKELLLEIRAEVRRRLTGEK
;
A
#
# COMPACT_ATOMS: atom_id res chain seq x y z
N MET A 1 -14.57 -8.47 3.88
CA MET A 1 -13.22 -9.06 4.10
C MET A 1 -12.33 -8.67 2.92
N CYS A 2 -11.21 -7.97 3.15
CA CYS A 2 -10.20 -7.46 2.19
C CYS A 2 -10.64 -6.72 0.90
N GLU A 3 -11.64 -7.20 0.18
CA GLU A 3 -12.09 -6.65 -1.11
C GLU A 3 -12.75 -5.26 -1.00
N ALA A 4 -13.07 -4.80 0.22
CA ALA A 4 -13.56 -3.46 0.49
C ALA A 4 -12.43 -2.46 0.81
N GLN A 5 -11.17 -2.93 0.89
CA GLN A 5 -10.05 -2.12 1.39
C GLN A 5 -9.30 -1.35 0.30
N PHE A 6 -9.57 -1.61 -0.98
CA PHE A 6 -9.04 -0.79 -2.08
C PHE A 6 -10.18 -0.01 -2.74
N PRO A 7 -9.93 1.24 -3.16
CA PRO A 7 -10.90 1.99 -3.93
C PRO A 7 -11.14 1.27 -5.25
N ARG A 8 -12.30 0.63 -5.36
CA ARG A 8 -12.73 -0.12 -6.56
C ARG A 8 -12.98 0.78 -7.76
N LYS A 9 -12.91 2.11 -7.61
CA LYS A 9 -13.20 3.05 -8.68
C LYS A 9 -12.33 4.30 -8.59
N CYS A 10 -11.74 4.72 -9.71
CA CYS A 10 -11.13 6.04 -9.80
C CYS A 10 -12.23 7.12 -9.86
N ASN A 11 -12.21 8.09 -8.96
CA ASN A 11 -13.22 9.15 -8.92
C ASN A 11 -13.19 10.07 -10.15
N ASN A 12 -12.06 10.16 -10.85
CA ASN A 12 -11.90 10.98 -12.05
C ASN A 12 -12.37 10.24 -13.32
N CYS A 13 -11.62 9.22 -13.78
CA CYS A 13 -11.92 8.51 -15.03
C CYS A 13 -12.97 7.40 -14.90
N LYS A 14 -13.49 7.16 -13.69
CA LYS A 14 -14.49 6.13 -13.37
C LYS A 14 -14.06 4.68 -13.67
N LYS A 15 -12.78 4.43 -13.97
CA LYS A 15 -12.23 3.07 -14.11
C LYS A 15 -12.50 2.27 -12.85
N GLU A 16 -13.10 1.11 -13.02
CA GLU A 16 -13.37 0.17 -11.95
C GLU A 16 -12.29 -0.92 -11.89
N PHE A 17 -11.88 -1.29 -10.68
CA PHE A 17 -10.94 -2.36 -10.40
C PHE A 17 -11.71 -3.46 -9.71
N SER A 18 -11.89 -4.61 -10.38
CA SER A 18 -12.69 -5.72 -9.84
C SER A 18 -12.04 -6.38 -8.63
N ASP A 19 -10.71 -6.38 -8.59
CA ASP A 19 -9.90 -7.03 -7.58
C ASP A 19 -8.59 -6.26 -7.32
N PHE A 20 -7.85 -6.71 -6.31
CA PHE A 20 -6.60 -6.10 -5.91
C PHE A 20 -5.51 -6.21 -6.99
N ARG A 21 -5.52 -7.27 -7.81
CA ARG A 21 -4.54 -7.47 -8.89
C ARG A 21 -4.74 -6.44 -9.99
N GLN A 22 -5.98 -6.22 -10.41
CA GLN A 22 -6.33 -5.15 -11.36
C GLN A 22 -5.98 -3.77 -10.80
N PHE A 23 -6.25 -3.53 -9.52
CA PHE A 23 -5.90 -2.26 -8.88
C PHE A 23 -4.38 -2.00 -8.92
N ILE A 24 -3.56 -2.98 -8.54
CA ILE A 24 -2.11 -2.85 -8.54
C ILE A 24 -1.56 -2.71 -9.98
N GLY A 25 -2.10 -3.45 -10.94
CA GLY A 25 -1.70 -3.34 -12.35
C GLY A 25 -2.12 -2.02 -13.00
N GLY A 26 -3.28 -1.48 -12.64
CA GLY A 26 -3.81 -0.22 -13.17
C GLY A 26 -3.40 1.03 -12.38
N THR A 27 -2.48 0.91 -11.41
CA THR A 27 -1.98 2.03 -10.62
C THR A 27 -0.47 1.98 -10.39
N ARG A 28 0.16 3.15 -10.33
CA ARG A 28 1.60 3.31 -10.08
C ARG A 28 1.85 3.99 -8.74
N PRO A 29 2.83 3.58 -7.92
CA PRO A 29 3.14 4.26 -6.67
C PRO A 29 3.55 5.71 -6.94
N LEU A 30 3.04 6.63 -6.13
CA LEU A 30 3.50 8.01 -6.15
C LEU A 30 4.72 8.15 -5.22
N GLY A 31 5.89 7.80 -5.74
CA GLY A 31 7.16 7.92 -5.02
C GLY A 31 7.28 6.98 -3.82
N ALA A 32 8.19 7.34 -2.90
CA ALA A 32 8.45 6.58 -1.68
C ALA A 32 7.30 6.77 -0.65
N PRO A 33 7.10 5.79 0.26
CA PRO A 33 6.15 5.89 1.36
C PRO A 33 6.37 7.17 2.16
N GLN A 34 5.28 7.91 2.40
CA GLN A 34 5.28 9.12 3.20
C GLN A 34 4.45 8.90 4.45
N CYS A 35 5.05 9.19 5.60
CA CYS A 35 4.36 9.18 6.87
C CYS A 35 3.36 10.34 6.88
N SER A 36 2.14 10.09 7.32
CA SER A 36 1.17 11.16 7.59
C SER A 36 1.22 11.48 9.07
N PRO A 37 1.42 12.74 9.50
CA PRO A 37 1.28 13.10 10.92
C PRO A 37 -0.19 13.23 11.34
N LYS A 38 -1.12 13.28 10.39
CA LYS A 38 -2.56 13.46 10.63
C LYS A 38 -3.30 12.16 10.94
N ILE A 39 -2.67 11.02 10.65
CA ILE A 39 -3.19 9.67 10.83
C ILE A 39 -2.00 8.88 11.41
N ASP A 40 -2.16 8.08 12.46
CA ASP A 40 -1.03 7.31 13.07
C ASP A 40 -0.41 6.33 12.05
N ASP A 41 0.47 6.85 11.20
CA ASP A 41 1.12 6.13 10.10
C ASP A 41 2.63 6.45 10.09
N PRO A 42 3.37 5.99 11.10
CA PRO A 42 4.79 6.31 11.27
C PRO A 42 5.69 5.69 10.19
N PHE A 43 5.17 4.74 9.41
CA PHE A 43 5.92 4.03 8.38
C PHE A 43 5.47 4.37 6.95
N GLY A 44 4.40 5.15 6.79
CA GLY A 44 3.81 5.41 5.47
C GLY A 44 3.13 4.17 4.89
N LEU A 45 2.45 3.37 5.71
CA LEU A 45 1.60 2.23 5.33
C LEU A 45 0.44 2.68 4.44
N ILE A 46 0.02 3.94 4.55
CA ILE A 46 -0.87 4.58 3.58
C ILE A 46 -0.12 4.72 2.25
N SER A 47 -0.73 4.26 1.16
CA SER A 47 -0.12 4.35 -0.17
C SER A 47 -0.87 5.38 -1.01
N TYR A 48 -0.12 6.33 -1.57
CA TYR A 48 -0.61 7.16 -2.67
C TYR A 48 -0.23 6.48 -3.98
N VAL A 49 -1.21 6.26 -4.85
CA VAL A 49 -0.99 5.66 -6.16
C VAL A 49 -1.69 6.48 -7.25
N ASN A 50 -1.05 6.64 -8.40
CA ASN A 50 -1.67 7.27 -9.56
C ASN A 50 -2.41 6.22 -10.38
N CYS A 51 -3.68 6.48 -10.68
CA CYS A 51 -4.37 5.82 -11.77
C CYS A 51 -3.71 6.21 -13.11
N GLU A 52 -3.85 5.36 -14.14
CA GLU A 52 -3.35 5.63 -15.50
C GLU A 52 -3.88 6.94 -16.09
N CYS A 53 -5.05 7.42 -15.65
CA CYS A 53 -5.57 8.72 -16.06
C CYS A 53 -4.87 9.93 -15.40
N GLY A 54 -3.83 9.70 -14.59
CA GLY A 54 -3.04 10.72 -13.91
C GLY A 54 -3.58 11.17 -12.54
N SER A 55 -4.76 10.70 -12.12
CA SER A 55 -5.33 11.08 -10.82
C SER A 55 -4.77 10.24 -9.68
N THR A 56 -4.45 10.89 -8.56
CA THR A 56 -3.98 10.21 -7.34
C THR A 56 -5.14 9.61 -6.55
N VAL A 57 -4.92 8.39 -6.08
CA VAL A 57 -5.83 7.57 -5.31
C VAL A 57 -5.14 7.17 -4.01
N LEU A 58 -5.87 7.28 -2.89
CA LEU A 58 -5.40 6.89 -1.57
C LEU A 58 -5.76 5.43 -1.29
N LEU A 59 -4.79 4.64 -0.84
CA LEU A 59 -5.00 3.30 -0.30
C LEU A 59 -4.66 3.30 1.19
N GLN A 60 -5.67 3.02 2.01
CA GLN A 60 -5.55 2.91 3.47
C GLN A 60 -6.17 1.58 3.92
N CYS A 61 -5.54 0.93 4.90
CA CYS A 61 -6.12 -0.25 5.54
C CYS A 61 -7.44 0.14 6.22
N ALA A 62 -8.55 -0.48 5.82
CA ALA A 62 -9.86 -0.18 6.42
C ALA A 62 -10.05 -0.80 7.81
N ASP A 63 -9.19 -1.76 8.19
CA ASP A 63 -9.22 -2.43 9.49
C ASP A 63 -8.07 -1.92 10.38
N PRO A 64 -8.37 -1.13 11.43
CA PRO A 64 -7.36 -0.61 12.35
C PRO A 64 -6.61 -1.70 13.11
N GLY A 65 -7.27 -2.81 13.46
CA GLY A 65 -6.65 -3.93 14.17
C GLY A 65 -5.65 -4.68 13.30
N MET A 66 -5.97 -4.89 12.02
CA MET A 66 -5.03 -5.44 11.05
C MET A 66 -3.84 -4.50 10.82
N HIS A 67 -4.10 -3.20 10.73
CA HIS A 67 -3.04 -2.18 10.60
C HIS A 67 -2.07 -2.22 11.79
N ALA A 68 -2.60 -2.25 13.02
CA ALA A 68 -1.78 -2.34 14.23
C ALA A 68 -0.96 -3.63 14.30
N ARG A 69 -1.53 -4.78 13.92
CA ARG A 69 -0.81 -6.06 13.88
C ARG A 69 0.32 -6.06 12.86
N PHE A 70 0.10 -5.47 11.68
CA PHE A 70 1.14 -5.31 10.68
C PHE A 70 2.27 -4.40 11.17
N LYS A 71 1.92 -3.27 11.80
CA LYS A 71 2.85 -2.32 12.43
C LYS A 71 3.76 -3.05 13.44
N GLN A 72 3.18 -3.80 14.37
CA GLN A 72 3.91 -4.57 15.37
C GLN A 72 4.82 -5.64 14.75
N ALA A 73 4.35 -6.34 13.72
CA ALA A 73 5.15 -7.36 13.03
C ALA A 73 6.37 -6.75 12.31
N LEU A 74 6.18 -5.60 11.66
CA LEU A 74 7.25 -4.87 10.97
C LEU A 74 8.32 -4.39 11.97
N GLU A 75 7.89 -3.80 13.09
CA GLU A 75 8.80 -3.35 14.17
C GLU A 75 9.57 -4.51 14.80
N ALA A 76 8.89 -5.63 15.07
CA ALA A 76 9.53 -6.83 15.61
C ALA A 76 10.58 -7.40 14.65
N GLU A 77 10.29 -7.43 13.35
CA GLU A 77 11.21 -7.90 12.32
C GLU A 77 12.41 -6.98 12.14
N ALA A 78 12.19 -5.66 12.13
CA ALA A 78 13.24 -4.65 12.12
C ALA A 78 14.20 -4.83 13.30
N LYS A 79 13.65 -4.99 14.51
CA LYS A 79 14.44 -5.26 15.72
C LYS A 79 15.20 -6.58 15.64
N ARG A 80 14.57 -7.64 15.13
CA ARG A 80 15.17 -8.98 15.01
C ARG A 80 16.34 -9.01 14.03
N THR A 81 16.26 -8.23 12.95
CA THR A 81 17.25 -8.21 11.86
C THR A 81 18.24 -7.05 11.96
N GLY A 82 18.00 -6.07 12.83
CA GLY A 82 18.78 -4.84 12.92
C GLY A 82 18.58 -3.90 11.72
N ARG A 83 17.54 -4.11 10.92
CA ARG A 83 17.25 -3.36 9.69
C ARG A 83 16.26 -2.23 9.94
N ASP A 84 16.24 -1.25 9.05
CA ASP A 84 15.28 -0.15 9.10
C ASP A 84 13.86 -0.63 8.70
N SER A 85 12.84 -0.19 9.43
CA SER A 85 11.44 -0.59 9.19
C SER A 85 10.91 -0.09 7.84
N LYS A 86 11.37 1.08 7.37
CA LYS A 86 10.95 1.65 6.09
C LYS A 86 11.56 0.88 4.92
N GLU A 87 12.81 0.43 5.04
CA GLU A 87 13.43 -0.46 4.06
C GLU A 87 12.68 -1.79 3.94
N LEU A 88 12.38 -2.44 5.07
CA LEU A 88 11.59 -3.68 5.09
C LEU A 88 10.20 -3.48 4.46
N LEU A 89 9.54 -2.36 4.75
CA LEU A 89 8.25 -2.03 4.15
C LEU A 89 8.34 -1.84 2.63
N LEU A 90 9.40 -1.18 2.15
CA LEU A 90 9.65 -1.01 0.71
C LEU A 90 9.84 -2.36 0.02
N GLU A 91 10.57 -3.28 0.64
CA GLU A 91 10.77 -4.64 0.13
C GLU A 91 9.47 -5.43 0.07
N ILE A 92 8.67 -5.40 1.15
CA ILE A 92 7.35 -6.06 1.19
C ILE A 92 6.46 -5.51 0.08
N ARG A 93 6.41 -4.19 -0.11
CA ARG A 93 5.63 -3.56 -1.19
C ARG A 93 6.10 -3.97 -2.58
N ALA A 94 7.42 -3.99 -2.80
CA ALA A 94 8.01 -4.42 -4.07
C ALA A 94 7.66 -5.88 -4.35
N GLU A 95 7.76 -6.75 -3.35
CA GLU A 95 7.45 -8.17 -3.48
C GLU A 95 5.96 -8.43 -3.74
N VAL A 96 5.06 -7.71 -3.05
CA VAL A 96 3.62 -7.78 -3.32
C VAL A 96 3.32 -7.38 -4.76
N ARG A 97 3.92 -6.29 -5.25
CA ARG A 97 3.76 -5.87 -6.66
C ARG A 97 4.29 -6.93 -7.61
N ARG A 98 5.52 -7.42 -7.40
CA ARG A 98 6.16 -8.48 -8.20
C ARG A 98 5.26 -9.69 -8.38
N ARG A 99 4.68 -10.20 -7.28
CA ARG A 99 3.79 -11.37 -7.30
C ARG A 99 2.49 -11.13 -8.07
N LEU A 100 2.00 -9.90 -8.11
CA LEU A 100 0.72 -9.56 -8.73
C LEU A 100 0.84 -9.16 -10.20
N THR A 101 1.90 -8.44 -10.55
CA THR A 101 2.15 -7.98 -11.92
C THR A 101 2.98 -8.96 -12.74
N GLY A 102 3.74 -9.85 -12.08
CA GLY A 102 4.68 -10.75 -12.76
C GLY A 102 5.92 -10.03 -13.30
N GLU A 103 6.13 -8.76 -12.94
CA GLU A 103 7.35 -8.01 -13.23
C GLU A 103 8.53 -8.72 -12.56
N LYS A 104 9.55 -9.13 -13.32
CA LYS A 104 10.77 -9.78 -12.81
C LYS A 104 11.78 -8.74 -12.36
#